data_AF-A0A379W3T2-F1
#
_entry.id   AF-A0A379W3T2-F1
#
_cell.length_a   1.000
_cell.length_b   1.000
_cell.length_c   1.000
_cell.angle_alpha   90.00
_cell.angle_beta   90.00
_cell.angle_gamma   90.00
#
_symmetry.space_group_name_H-M   'P 1'
#
loop_
_entity.id
_entity.type
_entity.pdbx_description
1 polymer ?
#
loop_
_entity_poly.entity_id
_entity_poly.type
_entity_poly.pdbx_seq_one_letter_code
_entity_poly.pdbx_strand_id
1 'polypeptide(L)'
;MLDKLRSRLVHAGPSLMSVPVKLTPFALKRQVLEQVLSWQFRQALADGELEFLEGRWLSIHVRDIDLKWYTTVENEKLIVSQQADADVSFSADASDLLMIAARKQDPDTLFFPASTGH
;
A
#
# COMPACT_ATOMS: atom_id res chain seq x y z
N MET A 1 32.91 6.02 20.88
CA MET A 1 31.92 5.14 21.55
C MET A 1 30.76 4.73 20.61
N LEU A 2 31.05 4.39 19.35
CA LEU A 2 30.07 3.85 18.38
C LEU A 2 30.42 2.42 17.94
N ASP A 3 31.55 1.88 18.43
CA ASP A 3 32.08 0.57 18.04
C ASP A 3 31.42 -0.62 18.76
N LYS A 4 30.85 -0.38 19.96
CA LYS A 4 30.23 -1.45 20.77
C LYS A 4 28.83 -1.87 20.32
N LEU A 5 28.20 -1.10 19.43
CA LEU A 5 26.86 -1.43 18.92
C LEU A 5 26.91 -2.40 17.73
N ARG A 6 28.02 -2.40 16.97
CA ARG A 6 28.19 -3.28 15.80
C ARG A 6 28.40 -4.75 16.17
N SER A 7 29.12 -5.05 17.26
CA SER A 7 29.54 -6.44 17.53
C SER A 7 28.46 -7.34 18.16
N ARG A 8 27.40 -6.78 18.76
CA ARG A 8 26.29 -7.56 19.35
C ARG A 8 25.21 -7.93 18.35
N LEU A 9 25.13 -7.26 17.20
CA LEU A 9 24.21 -7.60 16.12
C LEU A 9 24.70 -8.80 15.30
N VAL A 10 26.01 -9.03 15.22
CA VAL A 10 26.60 -10.10 14.40
C VAL A 10 26.55 -11.49 15.05
N HIS A 11 26.36 -11.58 16.37
CA HIS A 11 26.33 -12.86 17.09
C HIS A 11 24.91 -13.39 17.37
N ALA A 12 23.86 -12.63 17.06
CA ALA A 12 22.46 -13.04 17.20
C ALA A 12 21.76 -13.32 15.86
N GLY A 13 22.52 -13.32 14.75
CA GLY A 13 22.02 -13.39 13.38
C GLY A 13 21.41 -14.72 12.91
N PRO A 14 21.89 -15.93 13.28
CA PRO A 14 21.43 -17.14 12.58
C PRO A 14 20.20 -17.84 13.17
N SER A 15 19.61 -17.38 14.29
CA SER A 15 18.47 -18.09 14.91
C SER A 15 17.14 -17.33 14.92
N LEU A 16 17.10 -16.06 14.51
CA LEU A 16 15.84 -15.32 14.33
C LEU A 16 15.31 -15.37 12.87
N MET A 17 16.11 -15.91 11.94
CA MET A 17 15.79 -16.01 10.50
C MET A 17 15.06 -17.30 10.10
N SER A 18 14.54 -18.06 11.06
CA SER A 18 13.69 -19.23 10.82
C SER A 18 12.34 -19.13 11.53
N VAL A 19 11.88 -17.90 11.82
CA VAL A 19 10.46 -17.71 12.12
C VAL A 19 9.69 -18.09 10.86
N PRO A 20 8.79 -19.08 10.91
CA PRO A 20 8.07 -19.52 9.73
C PRO A 20 7.38 -18.31 9.12
N VAL A 21 7.69 -18.01 7.86
CA VAL A 21 7.13 -16.91 7.06
C VAL A 21 5.58 -16.87 7.12
N LYS A 22 4.95 -18.00 7.44
CA LYS A 22 3.50 -18.16 7.70
C LYS A 22 2.97 -17.44 8.93
N LEU A 23 3.83 -17.00 9.84
CA LEU A 23 3.49 -16.30 11.08
C LEU A 23 3.92 -14.83 11.04
N THR A 24 4.16 -14.28 9.84
CA THR A 24 4.31 -12.83 9.70
C THR A 24 3.01 -12.19 10.18
N PRO A 25 3.04 -11.41 11.27
CA PRO A 25 1.83 -10.80 11.80
C PRO A 25 1.25 -9.91 10.71
N PHE A 26 -0.04 -10.07 10.41
CA PHE A 26 -0.77 -9.16 9.53
C PHE A 26 -0.51 -7.69 9.91
N ALA A 27 -0.36 -7.42 11.21
CA ALA A 27 0.02 -6.12 11.75
C ALA A 27 1.32 -5.55 11.14
N LEU A 28 2.33 -6.39 10.86
CA LEU A 28 3.58 -5.96 10.24
C LEU A 28 3.38 -5.63 8.76
N LYS A 29 2.62 -6.47 8.03
CA LYS A 29 2.24 -6.19 6.64
C LYS A 29 1.51 -4.85 6.53
N ARG A 30 0.55 -4.61 7.43
CA ARG A 30 -0.18 -3.33 7.52
C ARG A 30 0.75 -2.16 7.83
N GLN A 31 1.65 -2.30 8.80
CA GLN A 31 2.55 -1.20 9.19
C GLN A 31 3.54 -0.84 8.08
N VAL A 32 4.04 -1.83 7.33
CA VAL A 32 4.86 -1.59 6.15
C VAL A 32 4.04 -0.91 5.06
N LEU A 33 2.84 -1.42 4.79
CA LEU A 33 1.94 -0.86 3.79
C LEU A 33 1.56 0.60 4.11
N GLU A 34 1.17 0.89 5.34
CA GLU A 34 0.84 2.24 5.80
C GLU A 34 2.01 3.21 5.62
N GLN A 35 3.23 2.79 5.99
CA GLN A 35 4.43 3.62 5.80
C GLN A 35 4.76 3.85 4.33
N VAL A 36 4.68 2.80 3.51
CA VAL A 36 4.94 2.90 2.06
C VAL A 36 3.90 3.81 1.40
N LEU A 37 2.62 3.63 1.70
CA LEU A 37 1.54 4.46 1.16
C LEU A 37 1.68 5.91 1.63
N SER A 38 1.91 6.13 2.93
CA SER A 38 2.10 7.48 3.47
C SER A 38 3.28 8.19 2.83
N TRP A 39 4.38 7.48 2.58
CA TRP A 39 5.54 8.04 1.87
C TRP A 39 5.23 8.30 0.39
N GLN A 40 4.62 7.34 -0.30
CA GLN A 40 4.30 7.40 -1.73
C GLN A 40 3.29 8.52 -2.06
N PHE A 41 2.29 8.71 -1.21
CA PHE A 41 1.22 9.68 -1.38
C PHE A 41 1.47 11.02 -0.68
N ARG A 42 2.61 11.18 0.02
CA ARG A 42 2.93 12.43 0.72
C ARG A 42 2.87 13.66 -0.19
N GLN A 43 3.35 13.52 -1.42
CA GLN A 43 3.33 14.62 -2.38
C GLN A 43 1.90 14.88 -2.89
N ALA A 44 1.14 13.82 -3.22
CA ALA A 44 -0.26 13.94 -3.63
C ALA A 44 -1.14 14.55 -2.51
N LEU A 45 -0.85 14.26 -1.24
CA LEU A 45 -1.47 14.93 -0.08
C LEU A 45 -1.11 16.43 -0.05
N ALA A 46 0.17 16.76 -0.19
CA ALA A 46 0.64 18.16 -0.16
C ALA A 46 0.10 18.99 -1.33
N ASP A 47 -0.11 18.36 -2.48
CA ASP A 47 -0.67 18.98 -3.68
C ASP A 47 -2.22 19.01 -3.65
N GLY A 48 -2.86 18.49 -2.60
CA GLY A 48 -4.32 18.48 -2.43
C GLY A 48 -5.05 17.45 -3.31
N GLU A 49 -4.32 16.61 -4.06
CA GLU A 49 -4.90 15.62 -4.98
C GLU A 49 -5.77 14.58 -4.25
N LEU A 50 -5.56 14.40 -2.95
CA LEU A 50 -6.28 13.43 -2.11
C LEU A 50 -7.36 14.04 -1.22
N GLU A 51 -7.67 15.34 -1.33
CA GLU A 51 -8.75 15.97 -0.57
C GLU A 51 -10.11 15.30 -0.80
N PHE A 52 -10.31 14.66 -1.97
CA PHE A 52 -11.51 13.89 -2.22
C PHE A 52 -11.70 12.71 -1.25
N LEU A 53 -10.64 12.23 -0.58
CA LEU A 53 -10.75 11.17 0.42
C LEU A 53 -11.08 11.70 1.83
N GLU A 54 -11.19 13.01 2.03
CA GLU A 54 -11.58 13.57 3.33
C GLU A 54 -13.01 13.14 3.70
N GLY A 55 -13.14 12.49 4.86
CA GLY A 55 -14.42 11.98 5.35
C GLY A 55 -14.99 10.81 4.54
N ARG A 56 -14.24 10.26 3.58
CA ARG A 56 -14.65 9.12 2.74
C ARG A 56 -13.63 8.01 2.81
N TRP A 57 -14.10 6.77 2.82
CA TRP A 57 -13.24 5.59 2.88
C TRP A 57 -13.12 4.93 1.51
N LEU A 58 -11.87 4.78 1.07
CA LEU A 58 -11.51 3.99 -0.10
C LEU A 58 -11.03 2.61 0.34
N SER A 59 -11.73 1.56 -0.08
CA SER A 59 -11.25 0.17 0.04
C SER A 59 -10.35 -0.17 -1.15
N ILE A 60 -9.15 -0.68 -0.90
CA ILE A 60 -8.25 -1.20 -1.93
C ILE A 60 -8.04 -2.69 -1.67
N HIS A 61 -8.26 -3.50 -2.70
CA HIS A 61 -8.09 -4.95 -2.65
C HIS A 61 -7.20 -5.44 -3.79
N VAL A 62 -6.08 -6.06 -3.42
CA VAL A 62 -5.14 -6.69 -4.35
C VAL A 62 -5.37 -8.20 -4.31
N ARG A 63 -6.04 -8.74 -5.33
CA ARG A 63 -6.67 -10.07 -5.28
C ARG A 63 -5.67 -11.23 -5.26
N ASP A 64 -4.58 -11.12 -6.02
CA ASP A 64 -3.57 -12.18 -6.18
C ASP A 64 -2.73 -12.40 -4.91
N ILE A 65 -2.64 -11.39 -4.03
CA ILE A 65 -1.96 -11.47 -2.73
C ILE A 65 -2.92 -11.41 -1.54
N ASP A 66 -4.23 -11.44 -1.79
CA ASP A 66 -5.31 -11.34 -0.79
C ASP A 66 -5.08 -10.18 0.20
N LEU A 67 -4.66 -9.02 -0.31
CA LEU A 67 -4.35 -7.84 0.49
C LEU A 67 -5.46 -6.83 0.37
N LYS A 68 -6.26 -6.68 1.43
CA LYS A 68 -7.32 -5.67 1.51
C LYS A 68 -7.05 -4.68 2.64
N TRP A 69 -7.19 -3.39 2.34
CA TRP A 69 -7.15 -2.33 3.34
C TRP A 69 -8.10 -1.20 2.96
N TYR A 70 -8.33 -0.32 3.93
CA TYR A 70 -9.16 0.85 3.81
C TYR A 70 -8.30 2.07 4.06
N THR A 71 -8.49 3.14 3.29
CA THR A 71 -7.72 4.37 3.44
C THR A 71 -8.63 5.59 3.35
N THR A 72 -8.34 6.59 4.17
CA THR A 72 -9.01 7.90 4.15
C THR A 72 -7.98 9.00 4.39
N VAL A 73 -8.38 10.26 4.22
CA VAL A 73 -7.57 11.42 4.61
C VAL A 73 -8.21 12.09 5.81
N GLU A 74 -7.43 12.29 6.87
CA GLU A 74 -7.84 13.00 8.07
C GLU A 74 -6.68 13.87 8.56
N ASN A 75 -6.93 15.15 8.84
CA ASN A 75 -5.89 16.11 9.25
C ASN A 75 -4.67 16.11 8.30
N GLU A 76 -4.91 16.14 6.97
CA GLU A 76 -3.87 16.12 5.92
C GLU A 76 -2.96 14.87 5.97
N LYS A 77 -3.42 13.78 6.61
CA LYS A 77 -2.68 12.52 6.73
C LYS A 77 -3.49 11.38 6.18
N LEU A 78 -2.79 10.47 5.51
CA LEU A 78 -3.37 9.21 5.07
C LEU A 78 -3.53 8.27 6.28
N ILE A 79 -4.75 7.83 6.55
CA ILE A 79 -5.06 6.89 7.62
C ILE A 79 -5.42 5.55 7.01
N VAL A 80 -4.79 4.46 7.47
CA VAL A 80 -5.06 3.09 7.00
C VAL A 80 -5.80 2.30 8.07
N SER A 81 -6.91 1.66 7.67
CA SER A 81 -7.69 0.76 8.52
C SER A 81 -7.81 -0.64 7.90
N GLN A 82 -8.04 -1.63 8.76
CA GLN A 82 -8.39 -3.00 8.34
C GLN A 82 -9.89 -3.16 8.07
N GLN A 83 -10.70 -2.30 8.69
CA GLN A 83 -12.15 -2.35 8.62
C GLN A 83 -12.67 -0.91 8.62
N ALA A 84 -13.45 -0.58 7.61
CA ALA A 84 -14.21 0.65 7.52
C ALA A 84 -15.41 0.42 6.60
N ASP A 85 -16.39 1.31 6.67
CA ASP A 85 -17.47 1.35 5.69
C ASP A 85 -16.97 2.16 4.49
N ALA A 86 -16.71 1.49 3.37
CA ALA A 86 -16.09 2.12 2.21
C ALA A 86 -17.15 2.71 1.27
N ASP A 87 -17.03 4.00 0.99
CA ASP A 87 -17.81 4.68 -0.04
C ASP A 87 -17.45 4.17 -1.44
N VAL A 88 -16.17 3.85 -1.65
CA VAL A 88 -15.63 3.42 -2.94
C VAL A 88 -14.71 2.22 -2.74
N SER A 89 -14.81 1.24 -3.63
CA SER A 89 -13.95 0.05 -3.63
C SER A 89 -13.19 -0.09 -4.95
N PHE A 90 -11.87 -0.16 -4.86
CA PHE A 90 -10.96 -0.48 -5.95
C PHE A 90 -10.44 -1.91 -5.79
N SER A 91 -10.43 -2.70 -6.86
CA SER A 91 -9.92 -4.06 -6.84
C SER A 91 -9.18 -4.39 -8.12
N ALA A 92 -7.92 -4.82 -7.98
CA ALA A 92 -7.03 -5.11 -9.10
C ALA A 92 -6.07 -6.25 -8.72
N ASP A 93 -5.45 -6.88 -9.72
CA ASP A 93 -4.32 -7.78 -9.47
C ASP A 93 -3.03 -6.93 -9.35
N ALA A 94 -1.99 -7.41 -8.66
CA ALA A 94 -0.74 -6.67 -8.55
C ALA A 94 -0.11 -6.40 -9.93
N SER A 95 -0.30 -7.30 -10.90
CA SER A 95 0.08 -7.09 -12.31
C SER A 95 -0.64 -5.90 -12.93
N ASP A 96 -1.93 -5.72 -12.65
CA ASP A 96 -2.72 -4.60 -13.16
C ASP A 96 -2.28 -3.29 -12.50
N LEU A 97 -1.99 -3.32 -11.20
CA LEU A 97 -1.43 -2.17 -10.48
C LEU A 97 -0.06 -1.76 -11.03
N LEU A 98 0.82 -2.72 -11.30
CA LEU A 98 2.11 -2.48 -11.94
C LEU A 98 1.93 -1.93 -13.35
N MET A 99 0.95 -2.42 -14.11
CA MET A 99 0.60 -1.86 -15.41
C MET A 99 0.09 -0.43 -15.31
N ILE A 100 -0.76 -0.10 -14.34
CA ILE A 100 -1.25 1.27 -14.11
C ILE A 100 -0.10 2.20 -13.71
N ALA A 101 0.78 1.74 -12.81
CA ALA A 101 1.96 2.50 -12.40
C ALA A 101 2.95 2.70 -13.56
N ALA A 102 3.17 1.67 -14.39
CA ALA A 102 3.98 1.74 -15.59
C ALA A 102 3.35 2.63 -16.67
N ARG A 103 2.02 2.68 -16.73
CA ARG A 103 1.26 3.58 -17.63
C ARG A 103 1.44 5.07 -17.24
N LYS A 104 1.90 5.38 -16.02
CA LYS A 104 2.34 6.75 -15.65
C LYS A 104 3.62 7.16 -16.40
N GLN A 105 4.35 6.22 -17.02
CA GLN A 105 5.59 6.47 -17.75
C GLN A 105 5.39 6.60 -19.28
N ASP A 106 4.26 6.16 -19.83
CA ASP A 106 3.94 6.28 -21.27
C ASP A 106 2.61 7.05 -21.47
N PRO A 107 2.64 8.33 -21.86
CA PRO A 107 1.44 9.15 -22.07
C PRO A 107 0.62 8.78 -23.33
N ASP A 108 1.06 7.81 -24.12
CA ASP A 108 0.40 7.43 -25.37
C ASP A 108 -0.16 6.01 -25.29
N THR A 109 -1.43 5.88 -24.90
CA THR A 109 -2.42 4.92 -25.46
C THR A 109 -3.72 4.94 -24.64
N LEU A 110 -4.37 6.10 -24.69
CA LEU A 110 -5.80 6.24 -24.47
C LEU A 110 -6.56 5.55 -25.61
N PHE A 111 -6.83 4.25 -25.52
CA PHE A 111 -7.98 3.65 -26.23
C PHE A 111 -8.49 2.41 -25.49
N PHE A 112 -9.56 2.61 -24.72
CA PHE A 112 -10.48 1.53 -24.36
C PHE A 112 -11.49 1.39 -25.50
N PRO A 113 -11.62 0.24 -26.16
CA PRO A 113 -12.93 -0.18 -26.62
C PRO A 113 -13.66 -0.76 -25.41
N ALA A 114 -14.69 -0.04 -24.96
CA ALA A 114 -15.77 -0.66 -24.20
C ALA A 114 -16.41 -1.73 -25.10
N SER A 115 -16.10 -3.01 -24.87
CA SER A 115 -16.92 -4.09 -25.40
C SER A 115 -18.01 -4.40 -24.40
N THR A 116 -19.06 -3.58 -24.48
CA THR A 116 -20.43 -4.05 -24.28
C THR A 116 -20.70 -5.10 -25.37
N GLY A 117 -21.17 -6.29 -25.01
CA GLY A 117 -21.78 -7.19 -26.00
C GLY A 117 -21.84 -8.65 -25.63
N HIS A 118 -23.01 -9.02 -25.06
CA HIS A 118 -23.74 -10.30 -25.20
C HIS A 118 -23.16 -11.58 -24.60
#